data_AF-A0A1P8NBV6-F1
#
_entry.id   AF-A0A1P8NBV6-F1
#
_cell.length_a   1.000
_cell.length_b   1.000
_cell.length_c   1.000
_cell.angle_alpha   90.00
_cell.angle_beta   90.00
_cell.angle_gamma   90.00
#
_symmetry.space_group_name_H-M   'P 1'
#
loop_
_entity.id
_entity.type
_entity.pdbx_description
1 polymer ?
#
loop_
_entity_poly.entity_id
_entity_poly.type
_entity_poly.pdbx_seq_one_letter_code
_entity_poly.pdbx_strand_id
1 'polypeptide(L)'
;MNPEQLLSSIQAVIGLLLDHPWILLSIAVVTLVALGLASPVGGATEIRDPRRTFTAAERREAFERAGLRCEHKPLLWHRCTNTPTQGDHIYPWSRGGRTAMSNQQALCPFHNSRKSGSVPTRMYILRLQLRRRRYFPGDVSPRVEWRFSAAG
;
A
#
# COMPACT_ATOMS: atom_id res chain seq x y z
N MET A 1 28.02 -11.02 -32.29
CA MET A 1 26.87 -11.80 -32.80
C MET A 1 26.75 -11.47 -34.27
N ASN A 2 26.86 -12.48 -35.14
CA ASN A 2 26.74 -12.26 -36.58
C ASN A 2 25.24 -12.16 -36.96
N PRO A 3 24.87 -11.55 -38.10
CA PRO A 3 23.48 -11.34 -38.48
C PRO A 3 22.67 -12.66 -38.61
N GLU A 4 23.30 -13.75 -39.05
CA GLU A 4 22.67 -15.08 -39.15
C GLU A 4 22.27 -15.66 -37.78
N GLN A 5 23.11 -15.48 -36.76
CA GLN A 5 22.80 -15.87 -35.38
C GLN A 5 21.64 -15.05 -34.81
N LEU A 6 21.56 -13.77 -35.15
CA LEU A 6 20.46 -12.92 -34.72
C LEU A 6 19.13 -13.35 -35.38
N LEU A 7 19.14 -13.62 -36.69
CA LEU A 7 17.94 -14.06 -37.42
C LEU A 7 17.41 -15.41 -36.93
N SER A 8 18.30 -16.39 -36.72
CA SER A 8 17.91 -17.68 -36.16
C SER A 8 17.37 -17.57 -34.73
N SER A 9 17.94 -16.69 -33.91
CA SER A 9 17.43 -16.40 -32.57
C SER A 9 16.03 -15.77 -32.63
N ILE A 10 15.78 -14.83 -33.55
CA ILE A 10 14.47 -14.21 -33.74
C ILE A 10 13.44 -15.24 -34.20
N GLN A 11 13.77 -16.09 -35.18
CA GLN A 11 12.87 -17.14 -35.66
C GLN A 11 12.51 -18.14 -34.56
N ALA A 12 13.48 -18.56 -33.74
CA ALA A 12 13.23 -19.46 -32.61
C ALA A 12 12.27 -18.84 -31.58
N VAL A 13 12.44 -17.56 -31.26
CA VAL A 13 11.53 -16.84 -30.36
C VAL A 13 10.14 -16.70 -30.96
N ILE A 14 10.03 -16.37 -32.25
CA ILE A 14 8.73 -16.27 -32.93
C ILE A 14 8.02 -17.64 -32.93
N GLY A 15 8.73 -18.71 -33.26
CA GLY A 15 8.19 -20.08 -33.21
C GLY A 15 7.67 -20.42 -31.81
N LEU A 16 8.47 -20.18 -30.77
CA LEU A 16 8.07 -20.40 -29.38
C LEU A 16 6.78 -19.63 -29.00
N LEU A 17 6.64 -18.38 -29.44
CA LEU A 17 5.46 -17.57 -29.13
C LEU A 17 4.21 -18.02 -29.89
N LEU A 18 4.37 -18.50 -31.13
CA LEU A 18 3.26 -19.05 -31.93
C LEU A 18 2.81 -20.42 -31.41
N ASP A 19 3.76 -21.28 -31.02
CA ASP A 19 3.49 -22.61 -30.46
C ASP A 19 2.91 -22.54 -29.04
N HIS A 20 3.22 -21.47 -28.31
CA HIS A 20 2.78 -21.27 -26.92
C HIS A 20 2.18 -19.87 -26.68
N PRO A 21 0.99 -19.59 -27.23
CA PRO A 21 0.31 -18.29 -27.05
C PRO A 21 0.01 -17.97 -25.57
N TRP A 22 -0.05 -19.01 -24.72
CA TRP A 22 -0.23 -18.87 -23.27
C TRP A 22 0.90 -18.10 -22.59
N ILE A 23 2.11 -18.04 -23.17
CA ILE A 23 3.22 -17.25 -22.65
C ILE A 23 2.87 -15.76 -22.72
N LEU A 24 2.38 -15.30 -23.88
CA LEU A 24 1.95 -13.91 -24.06
C LEU A 24 0.78 -13.57 -23.14
N LEU A 25 -0.19 -14.48 -23.02
CA LEU A 25 -1.30 -14.33 -22.08
C LEU A 25 -0.81 -14.20 -20.64
N SER A 26 0.13 -15.04 -20.22
CA SER A 26 0.69 -15.02 -18.86
C SER A 26 1.44 -13.72 -18.58
N ILE A 27 2.26 -13.25 -19.53
CA ILE A 27 2.95 -11.96 -19.44
C ILE A 27 1.93 -10.82 -19.33
N ALA A 28 0.89 -10.81 -20.16
CA ALA A 28 -0.15 -9.80 -20.13
C ALA A 28 -0.87 -9.79 -18.78
N VAL A 29 -1.28 -10.95 -18.26
CA VAL A 29 -1.94 -11.07 -16.96
C VAL A 29 -1.04 -10.59 -15.83
N VAL A 30 0.21 -11.04 -15.77
CA VAL A 30 1.18 -10.59 -14.74
C VAL A 30 1.39 -9.08 -14.82
N THR A 31 1.49 -8.52 -16.02
CA THR A 31 1.66 -7.08 -16.24
C THR A 31 0.43 -6.30 -15.75
N LEU A 32 -0.79 -6.73 -16.11
CA LEU A 32 -2.02 -6.09 -15.67
C LEU A 32 -2.19 -6.14 -14.14
N VAL A 33 -1.87 -7.28 -13.52
CA VAL A 33 -1.89 -7.42 -12.06
C VAL A 33 -0.87 -6.50 -11.41
N ALA A 34 0.37 -6.45 -11.93
CA ALA A 34 1.42 -5.57 -11.41
C ALA A 34 1.02 -4.09 -11.51
N LEU A 35 0.47 -3.65 -12.65
CA LEU A 35 -0.06 -2.30 -12.84
C LEU A 35 -1.21 -1.99 -11.87
N GLY A 36 -2.14 -2.93 -11.70
CA GLY A 36 -3.23 -2.79 -10.74
C GLY A 36 -2.72 -2.62 -9.31
N LEU A 37 -1.76 -3.44 -8.89
CA LEU A 37 -1.15 -3.39 -7.55
C LEU A 37 -0.33 -2.12 -7.31
N ALA A 38 0.36 -1.63 -8.35
CA ALA A 38 1.13 -0.39 -8.32
C ALA A 38 0.26 0.87 -8.37
N SER A 39 -0.99 0.76 -8.81
CA SER A 39 -1.90 1.90 -8.91
C SER A 39 -2.31 2.46 -7.53
N PRO A 40 -2.49 3.78 -7.39
CA PRO A 40 -3.05 4.40 -6.19
C PRO A 40 -4.42 3.80 -5.82
N VAL A 41 -4.72 3.70 -4.52
CA VAL A 41 -6.07 3.33 -4.08
C VAL A 41 -7.04 4.49 -4.21
N GLY A 42 -8.29 4.21 -4.54
CA GLY A 42 -9.37 5.20 -4.54
C GLY A 42 -9.18 6.35 -5.55
N GLY A 43 -10.06 7.35 -5.42
CA GLY A 43 -10.01 8.60 -6.17
C GLY A 43 -10.17 9.77 -5.20
N ALA A 44 -9.66 10.94 -5.57
CA ALA A 44 -9.84 12.13 -4.75
C ALA A 44 -11.33 12.48 -4.66
N THR A 45 -11.80 12.86 -3.48
CA THR A 45 -13.12 13.47 -3.29
C THR A 45 -12.98 14.85 -2.66
N GLU A 46 -13.94 15.73 -2.97
CA GLU A 46 -14.06 17.04 -2.36
C GLU A 46 -14.61 16.97 -0.93
N ILE A 47 -15.34 15.90 -0.60
CA ILE A 47 -15.89 15.68 0.73
C ILE A 47 -14.77 15.26 1.67
N ARG A 48 -14.49 16.13 2.64
CA ARG A 48 -13.47 15.90 3.68
C ARG A 48 -14.15 15.73 5.03
N ASP A 49 -13.55 14.89 5.86
CA ASP A 49 -13.93 14.80 7.28
C ASP A 49 -13.74 16.19 7.93
N PRO A 50 -14.73 16.77 8.60
CA PRO A 50 -14.56 18.06 9.29
C PRO A 50 -13.42 18.01 10.32
N ARG A 51 -13.14 16.83 10.89
CA ARG A 51 -12.03 16.62 11.80
C ARG A 51 -10.80 16.19 11.01
N ARG A 52 -9.77 17.03 10.98
CA ARG A 52 -8.47 16.68 10.39
C ARG A 52 -7.54 15.97 11.35
N THR A 53 -7.59 16.29 12.64
CA THR A 53 -6.57 15.84 13.61
C THR A 53 -7.08 14.72 14.50
N PHE A 54 -6.18 13.77 14.76
CA PHE A 54 -6.39 12.75 15.78
C PHE A 54 -6.14 13.33 17.18
N THR A 55 -6.93 12.90 18.14
CA THR A 55 -6.74 13.24 19.56
C THR A 55 -5.46 12.58 20.09
N ALA A 56 -5.00 13.02 21.27
CA ALA A 56 -3.86 12.37 21.94
C ALA A 56 -4.16 10.92 22.32
N ALA A 57 -5.40 10.63 22.74
CA ALA A 57 -5.84 9.28 23.10
C ALA A 57 -5.83 8.34 21.88
N GLU A 58 -6.40 8.78 20.74
CA GLU A 58 -6.38 8.01 19.49
C GLU A 58 -4.95 7.73 19.02
N ARG A 59 -4.06 8.75 19.04
CA ARG A 59 -2.65 8.54 18.69
C ARG A 59 -1.97 7.51 19.58
N ARG A 60 -2.17 7.62 20.90
CA ARG A 60 -1.60 6.65 21.87
C ARG A 60 -2.11 5.24 21.58
N GLU A 61 -3.41 5.09 21.38
CA GLU A 61 -4.02 3.79 21.07
C GLU A 61 -3.45 3.21 19.75
N ALA A 62 -3.29 4.01 18.71
CA ALA A 62 -2.67 3.54 17.47
C ALA A 62 -1.20 3.12 17.67
N PHE A 63 -0.46 3.81 18.54
CA PHE A 63 0.92 3.45 18.86
C PHE A 63 1.01 2.14 19.64
N GLU A 64 0.09 1.92 20.58
CA GLU A 64 -0.04 0.68 21.35
C GLU A 64 -0.42 -0.49 20.44
N ARG A 65 -1.45 -0.34 19.60
CA ARG A 65 -1.82 -1.34 18.56
C ARG A 65 -0.66 -1.67 17.63
N ALA A 66 0.21 -0.69 17.41
CA ALA A 66 1.39 -0.83 16.57
C ALA A 66 2.60 -1.45 17.31
N GLY A 67 2.49 -1.79 18.60
CA GLY A 67 3.58 -2.32 19.42
C GLY A 67 4.69 -1.30 19.66
N LEU A 68 4.33 -0.02 19.80
CA LEU A 68 5.24 1.12 20.01
C LEU A 68 6.35 1.23 18.95
N ARG A 69 6.07 0.78 17.73
CA ARG A 69 7.00 0.80 16.59
C ARG A 69 6.42 1.55 15.41
N CYS A 70 7.27 2.15 14.59
CA CYS A 70 6.84 2.81 13.36
C CYS A 70 6.32 1.78 12.34
N GLU A 71 5.13 1.99 11.79
CA GLU A 71 4.48 1.10 10.80
C GLU A 71 5.06 1.22 9.38
N HIS A 72 5.99 2.15 9.15
CA HIS A 72 6.69 2.21 7.88
C HIS A 72 7.50 0.93 7.65
N LYS A 73 7.35 0.36 6.45
CA LYS A 73 8.16 -0.77 6.00
C LYS A 73 8.51 -0.61 4.51
N PRO A 74 9.80 -0.59 4.15
CA PRO A 74 10.25 -0.69 2.76
C PRO A 74 9.81 -2.01 2.10
N LEU A 75 10.00 -2.14 0.78
CA LEU A 75 9.49 -3.32 0.04
C LEU A 75 10.08 -4.65 0.53
N LEU A 76 11.38 -4.66 0.82
CA LEU A 76 12.16 -5.88 1.02
C LEU A 76 12.88 -5.94 2.39
N TRP A 77 12.75 -4.91 3.24
CA TRP A 77 13.42 -4.84 4.55
C TRP A 77 12.44 -4.91 5.72
N HIS A 78 12.94 -5.04 6.94
CA HIS A 78 12.14 -5.08 8.16
C HIS A 78 11.40 -3.77 8.43
N ARG A 79 10.41 -3.84 9.32
CA ARG A 79 9.68 -2.66 9.80
C ARG A 79 10.65 -1.74 10.54
N CYS A 80 10.46 -0.43 10.39
CA CYS A 80 11.25 0.55 11.13
C CYS A 80 11.14 0.30 12.65
N THR A 81 12.28 0.29 13.33
CA THR A 81 12.37 0.01 14.77
C THR A 81 12.13 1.23 15.64
N ASN A 82 12.08 2.44 15.06
CA ASN A 82 11.90 3.68 15.81
C ASN A 82 10.52 3.76 16.46
N THR A 83 10.45 4.41 17.61
CA THR A 83 9.21 4.75 18.31
C THR A 83 8.39 5.73 17.48
N PRO A 84 7.08 5.50 17.30
CA PRO A 84 6.20 6.43 16.63
C PRO A 84 5.94 7.65 17.51
N THR A 85 5.89 8.83 16.90
CA THR A 85 5.48 10.08 17.58
C THR A 85 4.39 10.82 16.82
N GLN A 86 4.07 10.35 15.60
CA GLN A 86 3.11 10.96 14.69
C GLN A 86 2.03 9.93 14.33
N GLY A 87 0.76 10.34 14.41
CA GLY A 87 -0.37 9.58 13.88
C GLY A 87 -0.80 10.21 12.57
N ASP A 88 -0.52 9.55 11.44
CA ASP A 88 -0.82 10.06 10.10
C ASP A 88 -1.97 9.31 9.45
N HIS A 89 -2.65 9.92 8.48
CA HIS A 89 -3.70 9.26 7.72
C HIS A 89 -3.08 8.36 6.65
N ILE A 90 -3.38 7.06 6.65
CA ILE A 90 -2.94 6.11 5.62
C ILE A 90 -3.38 6.60 4.25
N TYR A 91 -4.69 6.84 4.09
CA TYR A 91 -5.26 7.57 2.98
C TYR A 91 -5.40 9.05 3.37
N PRO A 92 -4.78 9.99 2.64
CA PRO A 92 -4.64 11.37 3.08
C PRO A 92 -5.99 12.08 3.24
N TRP A 93 -6.15 12.82 4.33
CA TRP A 93 -7.34 13.63 4.60
C TRP A 93 -7.67 14.60 3.47
N SER A 94 -6.66 15.21 2.85
CA SER A 94 -6.81 16.15 1.73
C SER A 94 -7.42 15.53 0.47
N ARG A 95 -7.43 14.19 0.36
CA ARG A 95 -8.07 13.44 -0.73
C ARG A 95 -9.39 12.79 -0.31
N GLY A 96 -9.88 13.07 0.90
CA GLY A 96 -11.12 12.53 1.44
C GLY A 96 -10.94 11.35 2.41
N GLY A 97 -9.74 11.15 2.96
CA GLY A 97 -9.53 10.18 4.02
C GLY A 97 -10.19 10.60 5.33
N ARG A 98 -11.03 9.74 5.89
CA ARG A 98 -11.64 9.96 7.21
C ARG A 98 -10.60 9.94 8.33
N THR A 99 -10.80 10.76 9.35
CA THR A 99 -10.06 10.68 10.61
C THR A 99 -10.69 9.60 11.48
N ALA A 100 -10.25 8.36 11.25
CA ALA A 100 -10.69 7.16 11.95
C ALA A 100 -9.48 6.30 12.33
N MET A 101 -9.60 5.51 13.41
CA MET A 101 -8.54 4.62 13.88
C MET A 101 -8.07 3.63 12.82
N SER A 102 -8.97 3.15 11.95
CA SER A 102 -8.66 2.28 10.80
C SER A 102 -7.81 2.96 9.74
N ASN A 103 -7.89 4.29 9.62
CA ASN A 103 -7.10 5.11 8.70
C ASN A 103 -5.87 5.74 9.38
N GLN A 104 -5.65 5.53 10.68
CA GLN A 104 -4.48 6.06 11.37
C GLN A 104 -3.28 5.13 11.20
N GLN A 105 -2.09 5.71 11.04
CA GLN A 105 -0.81 5.02 10.96
C GLN A 105 0.17 5.57 12.00
N ALA A 106 0.80 4.68 12.76
CA ALA A 106 1.83 5.06 13.73
C ALA A 106 3.18 5.25 13.02
N LEU A 107 3.69 6.48 12.94
CA LEU A 107 4.94 6.81 12.22
C LEU A 107 5.95 7.54 13.10
N CYS A 108 7.24 7.29 12.84
CA CYS A 108 8.31 8.14 13.35
C CYS A 108 8.45 9.42 12.50
N PRO A 109 9.08 10.49 13.00
CA PRO A 109 9.15 11.77 12.30
C PRO A 109 9.72 11.69 10.88
N PHE A 110 10.77 10.89 10.70
CA PHE A 110 11.45 10.69 9.41
C PHE A 110 10.56 10.03 8.34
N HIS A 111 9.79 8.99 8.70
CA HIS A 111 8.92 8.34 7.74
C HIS A 111 7.62 9.10 7.51
N ASN A 112 7.16 9.84 8.52
CA ASN A 112 6.02 10.74 8.37
C ASN A 112 6.32 11.85 7.34
N SER A 113 7.48 12.51 7.44
CA SER A 113 7.88 13.55 6.49
C SER A 113 8.02 13.02 5.06
N ARG A 114 8.62 11.82 4.90
CA ARG A 114 8.76 11.16 3.60
C ARG A 114 7.44 10.72 2.96
N LYS A 115 6.41 10.43 3.75
CA LYS A 115 5.09 10.03 3.22
C LYS A 115 4.37 11.20 2.56
N SER A 116 4.56 12.42 3.05
CA SER A 116 4.17 13.70 2.44
C SER A 116 2.73 13.75 1.85
N GLY A 117 1.75 13.12 2.49
CA GLY A 117 0.36 13.10 2.02
C GLY A 117 0.11 12.33 0.71
N SER A 118 1.04 11.47 0.29
CA SER A 118 0.85 10.61 -0.88
C SER A 118 -0.32 9.63 -0.71
N VAL A 119 -1.03 9.36 -1.81
CA VAL A 119 -2.06 8.32 -1.84
C VAL A 119 -1.37 6.96 -1.91
N PRO A 120 -1.67 6.02 -0.99
CA PRO A 120 -1.03 4.71 -0.98
C PRO A 120 -1.47 3.87 -2.19
N THR A 121 -0.59 2.98 -2.65
CA THR A 121 -0.94 2.00 -3.69
C THR A 121 -1.74 0.83 -3.12
N ARG A 122 -2.42 0.06 -3.97
CA ARG A 122 -3.13 -1.17 -3.55
C ARG A 122 -2.19 -2.14 -2.86
N MET A 123 -0.97 -2.30 -3.40
CA MET A 123 0.07 -3.14 -2.80
C MET A 123 0.50 -2.63 -1.42
N TYR A 124 0.59 -1.32 -1.22
CA TYR A 124 0.91 -0.76 0.09
C TYR A 124 -0.15 -1.12 1.14
N ILE A 125 -1.43 -0.93 0.83
CA ILE A 125 -2.54 -1.25 1.72
C ILE A 125 -2.57 -2.75 2.05
N LEU A 126 -2.50 -3.62 1.03
CA LEU A 126 -2.48 -5.06 1.21
C LEU A 126 -1.34 -5.48 2.15
N ARG A 127 -0.13 -4.99 1.87
CA ARG A 127 1.07 -5.31 2.65
C ARG A 127 0.98 -4.78 4.09
N LEU A 128 0.38 -3.61 4.31
CA LEU A 128 0.16 -3.05 5.64
C LEU A 128 -0.84 -3.91 6.43
N GLN A 129 -2.00 -4.23 5.85
CA GLN A 129 -3.03 -5.05 6.48
C GLN A 129 -2.53 -6.45 6.85
N LEU A 130 -1.83 -7.12 5.92
CA LEU A 130 -1.23 -8.44 6.18
C LEU A 130 -0.22 -8.40 7.33
N ARG A 131 0.52 -7.30 7.48
CA ARG A 131 1.48 -7.15 8.58
C ARG A 131 0.81 -6.82 9.90
N ARG A 132 -0.22 -5.98 9.91
CA ARG A 132 -1.00 -5.66 11.11
C ARG A 132 -1.53 -6.93 11.76
N ARG A 133 -1.92 -7.95 10.99
CA ARG A 133 -2.30 -9.28 11.53
C ARG A 133 -1.27 -9.92 12.48
N ARG A 134 0.01 -9.54 12.41
CA ARG A 134 1.08 -10.08 13.26
C ARG A 134 1.25 -9.34 14.58
N TYR A 135 0.86 -8.07 14.65
CA TYR A 135 1.20 -7.22 15.80
C TYR A 135 0.02 -6.40 16.34
N PHE A 136 -1.13 -6.37 15.66
CA PHE A 136 -2.35 -5.81 16.22
C PHE A 136 -2.92 -6.76 17.29
N PRO A 137 -3.59 -6.21 18.32
CA PRO A 137 -4.41 -7.00 19.24
C PRO A 137 -5.44 -7.86 18.48
N GLY A 138 -5.75 -9.04 18.99
CA GLY A 138 -6.59 -10.03 18.29
C GLY A 138 -8.05 -9.61 18.09
N ASP A 139 -8.54 -8.69 18.93
CA ASP A 139 -9.88 -8.09 18.89
C ASP A 139 -9.97 -6.88 17.94
N VAL A 140 -8.85 -6.37 17.45
CA VAL A 140 -8.80 -5.17 16.60
C VAL A 140 -8.61 -5.55 15.13
N SER A 141 -9.52 -5.10 14.28
CA SER A 141 -9.42 -5.31 12.83
C SER A 141 -8.15 -4.67 12.24
N PRO A 142 -7.32 -5.42 11.48
CA PRO A 142 -6.15 -4.88 10.80
C PRO A 142 -6.51 -4.13 9.50
N ARG A 143 -7.78 -4.13 9.11
CA ARG A 143 -8.24 -3.54 7.85
C ARG A 143 -8.09 -2.02 7.88
N VAL A 144 -7.72 -1.50 6.73
CA VAL A 144 -7.62 -0.06 6.50
C VAL A 144 -8.91 0.37 5.84
N GLU A 145 -9.67 1.18 6.54
CA GLU A 145 -10.93 1.75 6.10
C GLU A 145 -10.81 3.27 6.24
N TRP A 146 -10.92 3.98 5.13
CA TRP A 146 -10.75 5.44 5.07
C TRP A 146 -11.96 6.16 4.48
N ARG A 147 -12.88 5.43 3.86
CA ARG A 147 -14.14 5.98 3.37
C ARG A 147 -15.11 6.08 4.54
N PHE A 148 -16.07 6.99 4.42
CA PHE A 148 -17.32 6.82 5.16
C PHE A 148 -17.93 5.51 4.68
N SER A 149 -18.17 4.57 5.58
CA SER A 149 -19.08 3.47 5.28
C SER A 149 -20.37 4.13 4.78
N ALA A 150 -20.88 3.73 3.62
CA ALA A 150 -22.24 4.07 3.26
C ALA A 150 -23.08 3.65 4.48
N ALA A 151 -23.81 4.60 5.07
CA ALA A 151 -24.67 4.29 6.19
C ALA A 151 -25.49 3.05 5.83
N GLY A 152 -25.41 2.02 6.67
CA GLY A 152 -26.33 0.89 6.62
C GLY A 152 -27.73 1.35 6.99
#